data_AF-A0A1C4WYZ9-F1
#
_entry.id   AF-A0A1C4WYZ9-F1
#
_cell.length_a   1.000
_cell.length_b   1.000
_cell.length_c   1.000
_cell.angle_alpha   90.00
_cell.angle_beta   90.00
_cell.angle_gamma   90.00
#
_symmetry.space_group_name_H-M   'P 1'
#
loop_
_entity.id
_entity.type
_entity.pdbx_description
1 polymer ?
#
loop_
_entity_poly.entity_id
_entity_poly.type
_entity_poly.pdbx_seq_one_letter_code
_entity_poly.pdbx_strand_id
1 'polypeptide(L)'
;MVTDPHAALRELLTGRLRGHERRLRRFTERDWRRYGDLLAGALLVAVRRRFVAGQDRAPVIRFVASARERYDTGGHDVDPVLAEALVWAALGERPPVPDSAAAVVARTVLLLGLLEDEGLTDGERDEILAAAAQAVDAPA
;
A
#
# COMPACT_ATOMS: atom_id res chain seq x y z
N MET A 1 -0.05 -7.02 -25.73
CA MET A 1 -0.94 -6.25 -24.83
C MET A 1 -0.07 -5.65 -23.75
N VAL A 2 -0.09 -4.34 -23.58
CA VAL A 2 0.75 -3.64 -22.59
C VAL A 2 0.15 -3.89 -21.20
N THR A 3 0.96 -4.39 -20.30
CA THR A 3 0.64 -4.51 -18.88
C THR A 3 0.68 -3.11 -18.27
N ASP A 4 -0.33 -2.76 -17.47
CA ASP A 4 -0.46 -1.42 -16.89
C ASP A 4 -0.47 -1.50 -15.34
N PRO A 5 0.67 -1.21 -14.68
CA PRO A 5 0.77 -1.12 -13.22
C PRO A 5 -0.27 -0.20 -12.58
N HIS A 6 -0.65 0.89 -13.26
CA HIS A 6 -1.64 1.83 -12.75
C HIS A 6 -3.04 1.21 -12.73
N ALA A 7 -3.44 0.52 -13.81
CA ALA A 7 -4.69 -0.23 -13.85
C ALA A 7 -4.73 -1.35 -12.80
N ALA A 8 -3.60 -2.02 -12.54
CA ALA A 8 -3.53 -3.04 -11.49
C ALA A 8 -3.75 -2.43 -10.10
N LEU A 9 -3.11 -1.29 -9.79
CA LEU A 9 -3.34 -0.59 -8.52
C LEU A 9 -4.79 -0.09 -8.40
N ARG A 10 -5.37 0.48 -9.46
CA ARG A 10 -6.79 0.89 -9.47
C ARG A 10 -7.72 -0.28 -9.14
N GLU A 11 -7.44 -1.47 -9.66
CA GLU A 11 -8.23 -2.67 -9.36
C GLU A 11 -8.08 -3.11 -7.90
N LEU A 12 -6.90 -3.00 -7.31
CA LEU A 12 -6.71 -3.22 -5.87
C LEU A 12 -7.54 -2.24 -5.04
N LEU A 13 -7.40 -0.93 -5.31
CA LEU A 13 -8.08 0.14 -4.57
C LEU A 13 -9.62 0.07 -4.66
N THR A 14 -10.14 -0.44 -5.78
CA THR A 14 -11.58 -0.61 -6.01
C THR A 14 -12.11 -2.01 -5.63
N GLY A 15 -11.30 -2.84 -4.96
CA GLY A 15 -11.69 -4.18 -4.51
C GLY A 15 -11.87 -5.21 -5.64
N ARG A 16 -11.43 -4.90 -6.87
CA ARG A 16 -11.50 -5.81 -8.03
C ARG A 16 -10.33 -6.79 -8.05
N LEU A 17 -10.19 -7.57 -6.96
CA LEU A 17 -9.03 -8.44 -6.68
C LEU A 17 -8.76 -9.47 -7.79
N ARG A 18 -9.81 -10.07 -8.37
CA ARG A 18 -9.65 -10.99 -9.51
C ARG A 18 -9.05 -10.32 -10.75
N GLY A 19 -9.37 -9.04 -10.99
CA GLY A 19 -8.76 -8.25 -12.06
C GLY A 19 -7.29 -8.02 -11.77
N HIS A 20 -7.03 -7.57 -10.54
CA HIS A 20 -5.72 -7.25 -10.03
C HIS A 20 -4.75 -8.43 -10.17
N GLU A 21 -5.10 -9.61 -9.64
CA GLU A 21 -4.29 -10.83 -9.74
C GLU A 21 -3.98 -11.25 -11.18
N ARG A 22 -4.98 -11.18 -12.08
CA ARG A 22 -4.78 -11.53 -13.50
C ARG A 22 -3.79 -10.60 -14.18
N ARG A 23 -3.73 -9.32 -13.80
CA ARG A 23 -2.75 -8.36 -14.32
C ARG A 23 -1.37 -8.65 -13.77
N LEU A 24 -1.23 -8.84 -12.46
CA LEU A 24 0.05 -9.13 -11.82
C LEU A 24 0.78 -10.33 -12.46
N ARG A 25 0.03 -11.39 -12.85
CA ARG A 25 0.61 -12.56 -13.54
C ARG A 25 1.28 -12.26 -14.89
N ARG A 26 1.05 -11.07 -15.46
CA ARG A 26 1.60 -10.63 -16.76
C ARG A 26 2.69 -9.57 -16.60
N PHE A 27 3.10 -9.27 -15.36
CA PHE A 27 4.09 -8.24 -15.09
C PHE A 27 5.47 -8.73 -15.51
N THR A 28 6.14 -7.88 -16.29
CA THR A 28 7.59 -7.94 -16.45
C THR A 28 8.28 -7.39 -15.20
N GLU A 29 9.60 -7.58 -15.10
CA GLU A 29 10.38 -6.98 -14.01
C GLU A 29 10.26 -5.45 -13.94
N ARG A 30 10.16 -4.78 -15.10
CA ARG A 30 9.92 -3.34 -15.17
C ARG A 30 8.54 -2.97 -14.62
N ASP A 31 7.53 -3.78 -14.92
CA ASP A 31 6.17 -3.55 -14.43
C ASP A 31 6.10 -3.74 -12.91
N TRP A 32 6.82 -4.74 -12.37
CA TRP A 32 6.96 -4.95 -10.93
C TRP A 32 7.61 -3.79 -10.21
N ARG A 33 8.72 -3.24 -10.74
CA ARG A 33 9.34 -2.04 -10.17
C ARG A 33 8.36 -0.87 -10.11
N ARG A 34 7.75 -0.53 -11.26
CA ARG A 34 6.79 0.58 -11.34
C ARG A 34 5.58 0.36 -10.44
N TYR A 35 5.11 -0.88 -10.29
CA TYR A 35 4.02 -1.20 -9.39
C TYR A 35 4.41 -1.07 -7.92
N GLY A 36 5.64 -1.47 -7.55
CA GLY A 36 6.19 -1.25 -6.21
C GLY A 36 6.20 0.22 -5.83
N ASP A 37 6.68 1.08 -6.73
CA ASP A 37 6.71 2.54 -6.54
C ASP A 37 5.29 3.11 -6.35
N LEU A 38 4.35 2.71 -7.21
CA LEU A 38 2.94 3.13 -7.12
C LEU A 38 2.29 2.67 -5.82
N LEU A 39 2.55 1.42 -5.39
CA LEU A 39 2.02 0.88 -4.15
C LEU A 39 2.60 1.60 -2.92
N ALA A 40 3.89 1.92 -2.95
CA ALA A 40 4.54 2.71 -1.90
C ALA A 40 3.96 4.13 -1.83
N GLY A 41 3.77 4.79 -2.97
CA GLY A 41 3.12 6.10 -3.06
C GLY A 41 1.69 6.09 -2.52
N ALA A 42 0.88 5.10 -2.91
CA ALA A 42 -0.49 4.96 -2.45
C ALA A 42 -0.57 4.74 -0.93
N LEU A 43 0.31 3.88 -0.38
CA LEU A 43 0.39 3.68 1.06
C LEU A 43 0.81 4.98 1.77
N LEU A 44 1.78 5.71 1.24
CA LEU A 44 2.22 6.98 1.83
C LEU A 44 1.07 7.98 1.94
N VAL A 45 0.28 8.13 0.88
CA VAL A 45 -0.89 9.02 0.87
C VAL A 45 -1.93 8.56 1.87
N ALA A 46 -2.30 7.27 1.85
CA ALA A 46 -3.29 6.72 2.77
C ALA A 46 -2.86 6.82 4.24
N VAL A 47 -1.60 6.52 4.56
CA VAL A 47 -1.06 6.65 5.92
C VAL A 47 -1.14 8.10 6.40
N ARG A 48 -0.76 9.08 5.56
CA ARG A 48 -0.78 10.50 5.92
C ARG A 48 -2.19 11.09 6.02
N ARG A 49 -3.21 10.41 5.48
CA ARG A 49 -4.63 10.76 5.70
C ARG A 49 -5.08 10.33 7.09
N ARG A 50 -4.72 9.12 7.52
CA ARG A 50 -5.14 8.54 8.81
C ARG A 50 -4.31 8.98 10.02
N PHE A 51 -3.01 9.10 9.83
CA PHE A 51 -2.04 9.20 10.92
C PHE A 51 -1.25 10.49 10.84
N VAL A 52 -0.76 10.95 11.99
CA VAL A 52 0.04 12.17 12.11
C VAL A 52 1.45 11.86 12.61
N ALA A 53 2.45 12.61 12.13
CA ALA A 53 3.81 12.54 12.65
C ALA A 53 3.85 12.94 14.14
N GLY A 54 4.76 12.36 14.92
CA GLY A 54 4.88 12.57 16.36
C GLY A 54 3.78 11.93 17.23
N GLN A 55 2.84 11.17 16.65
CA GLN A 55 1.79 10.50 17.43
C GLN A 55 2.34 9.33 18.28
N ASP A 56 1.53 8.89 19.25
CA ASP A 56 1.81 7.68 20.02
C ASP A 56 1.89 6.42 19.14
N ARG A 57 2.60 5.40 19.61
CA ARG A 57 2.77 4.15 18.84
C ARG A 57 1.54 3.26 18.83
N ALA A 58 0.71 3.31 19.86
CA ALA A 58 -0.39 2.36 20.03
C ALA A 58 -1.44 2.39 18.90
N PRO A 59 -1.83 3.56 18.32
CA PRO A 59 -2.69 3.60 17.14
C PRO A 59 -2.16 2.80 15.95
N VAL A 60 -0.85 2.89 15.65
CA VAL A 60 -0.22 2.16 14.55
C VAL A 60 -0.20 0.67 14.84
N ILE A 61 0.19 0.27 16.06
CA ILE A 61 0.21 -1.15 16.47
C ILE A 61 -1.19 -1.77 16.34
N ARG A 62 -2.23 -1.09 16.85
CA ARG A 62 -3.62 -1.58 16.76
C ARG A 62 -4.08 -1.70 15.31
N PHE A 63 -3.74 -0.72 14.48
CA PHE A 63 -4.08 -0.77 13.06
C PHE A 63 -3.38 -1.94 12.35
N VAL A 64 -2.07 -2.12 12.54
CA VAL A 64 -1.32 -3.24 11.94
C VAL A 64 -1.89 -4.58 12.39
N ALA A 65 -2.20 -4.74 13.67
CA ALA A 65 -2.83 -5.96 14.20
C ALA A 65 -4.18 -6.23 13.51
N SER A 66 -5.06 -5.23 13.42
CA SER A 66 -6.37 -5.33 12.76
C SER A 66 -6.27 -5.64 11.26
N ALA A 67 -5.31 -5.03 10.55
CA ALA A 67 -5.11 -5.31 9.13
C ALA A 67 -4.63 -6.75 8.89
N ARG A 68 -3.70 -7.23 9.72
CA ARG A 68 -3.20 -8.62 9.67
C ARG A 68 -4.32 -9.62 9.97
N GLU A 69 -5.11 -9.39 11.01
CA GLU A 69 -6.24 -10.27 11.36
C GLU A 69 -7.24 -10.45 10.19
N ARG A 70 -7.51 -9.38 9.43
CA ARG A 70 -8.44 -9.42 8.30
C ARG A 70 -7.85 -10.07 7.05
N TYR A 71 -6.59 -9.78 6.73
CA TYR A 71 -6.05 -10.03 5.38
C TYR A 71 -4.84 -10.98 5.35
N ASP A 72 -4.19 -11.24 6.48
CA ASP A 72 -3.15 -12.26 6.66
C ASP A 72 -3.77 -13.43 7.46
N THR A 73 -4.68 -14.17 6.82
CA THR A 73 -5.46 -15.25 7.47
C THR A 73 -4.60 -16.38 8.01
N GLY A 74 -3.39 -16.58 7.46
CA GLY A 74 -2.38 -17.50 8.02
C GLY A 74 -1.61 -16.90 9.19
N GLY A 75 -1.63 -15.58 9.37
CA GLY A 75 -0.90 -14.85 10.40
C GLY A 75 0.61 -14.85 10.23
N HIS A 76 1.10 -15.24 9.05
CA HIS A 76 2.52 -15.53 8.78
C HIS A 76 3.05 -14.79 7.55
N ASP A 77 2.17 -14.22 6.72
CA ASP A 77 2.58 -13.56 5.48
C ASP A 77 3.04 -12.11 5.74
N VAL A 78 2.58 -11.51 6.83
CA VAL A 78 2.93 -10.13 7.20
C VAL A 78 3.65 -10.10 8.55
N ASP A 79 4.95 -9.78 8.50
CA ASP A 79 5.72 -9.42 9.69
C ASP A 79 5.19 -8.08 10.26
N PRO A 80 4.69 -8.04 11.51
CA PRO A 80 4.17 -6.82 12.11
C PRO A 80 5.24 -5.73 12.26
N VAL A 81 6.51 -6.07 12.51
CA VAL A 81 7.59 -5.09 12.65
C VAL A 81 7.88 -4.41 11.32
N LEU A 82 7.89 -5.17 10.23
CA LEU A 82 8.02 -4.64 8.87
C LEU A 82 6.83 -3.74 8.52
N ALA A 83 5.61 -4.19 8.82
CA ALA A 83 4.40 -3.44 8.55
C ALA A 83 4.35 -2.10 9.32
N GLU A 84 4.71 -2.09 10.61
CA GLU A 84 4.85 -0.86 11.38
C GLU A 84 5.94 0.04 10.81
N ALA A 85 7.10 -0.52 10.43
CA ALA A 85 8.20 0.26 9.84
C ALA A 85 7.78 0.97 8.55
N LEU A 86 6.95 0.34 7.72
CA LEU A 86 6.38 0.95 6.52
C LEU A 86 5.49 2.15 6.83
N VAL A 87 4.64 2.05 7.88
CA VAL A 87 3.79 3.17 8.32
C VAL A 87 4.65 4.32 8.85
N TRP A 88 5.64 4.04 9.70
CA TRP A 88 6.52 5.08 10.23
C TRP A 88 7.41 5.73 9.16
N ALA A 89 7.87 4.96 8.17
CA ALA A 89 8.60 5.50 7.03
C ALA A 89 7.73 6.46 6.20
N ALA A 90 6.46 6.11 5.96
CA ALA A 90 5.51 7.00 5.28
C ALA A 90 5.27 8.32 6.03
N LEU A 91 5.32 8.30 7.37
CA LEU A 91 5.25 9.49 8.22
C LEU A 91 6.56 10.28 8.30
N GLY A 92 7.67 9.78 7.72
CA GLY A 92 8.99 10.41 7.82
C GLY A 92 9.69 10.19 9.16
N GLU A 93 9.17 9.30 10.00
CA GLU A 93 9.68 8.98 11.34
C GLU A 93 10.74 7.87 11.33
N ARG A 94 10.91 7.20 10.17
CA ARG A 94 11.92 6.17 9.93
C ARG A 94 12.48 6.27 8.51
N PRO A 95 13.68 5.72 8.27
CA PRO A 95 14.21 5.59 6.91
C PRO A 95 13.26 4.81 5.99
N PRO A 96 13.29 5.08 4.67
CA PRO A 96 12.56 4.29 3.69
C PRO A 96 12.88 2.80 3.78
N VAL A 97 11.85 1.96 3.74
CA VAL A 97 12.00 0.50 3.73
C VAL A 97 12.31 0.05 2.30
N PRO A 98 13.41 -0.69 2.07
CA PRO A 98 13.77 -1.21 0.74
C PRO A 98 12.67 -2.10 0.17
N ASP A 99 12.54 -2.09 -1.15
CA ASP A 99 11.59 -2.96 -1.83
C ASP A 99 12.00 -4.43 -1.76
N SER A 100 11.05 -5.25 -1.34
CA SER A 100 11.15 -6.69 -1.23
C SER A 100 9.76 -7.29 -1.40
N ALA A 101 9.69 -8.60 -1.69
CA ALA A 101 8.40 -9.29 -1.76
C ALA A 101 7.59 -9.15 -0.46
N ALA A 102 8.25 -9.28 0.70
CA ALA A 102 7.63 -9.09 2.00
C ALA A 102 7.08 -7.66 2.19
N ALA A 103 7.82 -6.64 1.74
CA ALA A 103 7.34 -5.27 1.80
C ALA A 103 6.14 -5.04 0.87
N VAL A 104 6.12 -5.62 -0.33
CA VAL A 104 4.97 -5.53 -1.25
C VAL A 104 3.72 -6.17 -0.63
N VAL A 105 3.85 -7.36 -0.03
CA VAL A 105 2.74 -8.03 0.66
C VAL A 105 2.23 -7.19 1.84
N ALA A 106 3.13 -6.74 2.71
CA ALA A 106 2.76 -5.89 3.85
C ALA A 106 2.09 -4.58 3.41
N ARG A 107 2.62 -3.88 2.40
CA ARG A 107 2.00 -2.65 1.86
C ARG A 107 0.60 -2.91 1.31
N THR A 108 0.40 -4.05 0.64
CA THR A 108 -0.91 -4.44 0.10
C THR A 108 -1.92 -4.63 1.22
N VAL A 109 -1.56 -5.39 2.26
CA VAL A 109 -2.42 -5.62 3.43
C VAL A 109 -2.73 -4.34 4.18
N LEU A 110 -1.73 -3.48 4.42
CA LEU A 110 -1.93 -2.19 5.08
C LEU A 110 -2.85 -1.28 4.26
N LEU A 111 -2.65 -1.22 2.95
CA LEU A 111 -3.49 -0.39 2.08
C LEU A 111 -4.95 -0.86 2.12
N LEU A 112 -5.21 -2.17 2.00
CA LEU A 112 -6.57 -2.71 2.14
C LEU A 112 -7.19 -2.37 3.50
N GLY A 113 -6.42 -2.51 4.59
CA GLY A 113 -6.88 -2.14 5.93
C GLY A 113 -7.23 -0.66 6.06
N LEU A 114 -6.43 0.25 5.48
CA LEU A 114 -6.69 1.70 5.49
C LEU A 114 -7.96 2.05 4.69
N LEU A 115 -8.11 1.48 3.51
CA LEU A 115 -9.25 1.74 2.63
C LEU A 115 -10.58 1.29 3.27
N GLU A 116 -10.56 0.15 3.96
CA GLU A 116 -11.74 -0.35 4.65
C GLU A 116 -12.04 0.46 5.91
N ASP A 117 -11.04 0.79 6.73
CA ASP A 117 -11.26 1.54 7.97
C ASP A 117 -11.73 2.99 7.71
N GLU A 118 -11.29 3.62 6.63
CA GLU A 118 -11.71 4.99 6.26
C GLU A 118 -13.03 5.01 5.47
N GLY A 119 -13.49 3.87 4.96
CA GLY A 119 -14.74 3.81 4.16
C GLY A 119 -14.69 4.69 2.92
N LEU A 120 -13.52 4.82 2.29
CA LEU A 120 -13.28 5.79 1.21
C LEU A 120 -14.22 5.60 0.02
N THR A 121 -14.69 6.72 -0.50
CA THR A 121 -15.45 6.78 -1.75
C THR A 121 -14.56 6.44 -2.95
N ASP A 122 -15.18 6.11 -4.09
CA ASP A 122 -14.44 5.87 -5.33
C ASP A 122 -13.65 7.10 -5.80
N GLY A 123 -14.15 8.31 -5.52
CA GLY A 123 -13.43 9.56 -5.80
C GLY A 123 -12.15 9.69 -4.98
N GLU A 124 -12.22 9.42 -3.67
CA GLU A 124 -11.04 9.49 -2.78
C GLU A 124 -10.01 8.40 -3.09
N ARG A 125 -10.46 7.22 -3.53
CA ARG A 125 -9.57 6.16 -4.03
C ARG A 125 -8.85 6.58 -5.31
N ASP A 126 -9.54 7.29 -6.20
CA ASP A 126 -8.95 7.86 -7.41
C ASP A 126 -7.96 8.99 -7.10
N GLU A 127 -8.21 9.80 -6.07
CA GLU A 127 -7.26 10.79 -5.56
C GLU A 127 -5.98 10.14 -5.03
N ILE A 128 -6.09 9.06 -4.24
CA ILE A 128 -4.94 8.30 -3.76
C ILE A 128 -4.13 7.77 -4.94
N LEU A 129 -4.79 7.22 -5.95
CA LEU A 129 -4.14 6.71 -7.15
C LEU A 129 -3.40 7.82 -7.92
N ALA A 130 -4.04 8.96 -8.12
CA ALA A 130 -3.45 10.10 -8.81
C ALA A 130 -2.26 10.69 -8.05
N ALA A 131 -2.35 10.77 -6.71
CA ALA A 131 -1.26 11.23 -5.86
C ALA A 131 -0.09 10.24 -5.86
N ALA A 132 -0.38 8.93 -5.85
CA ALA A 132 0.64 7.89 -6.00
C ALA A 132 1.38 7.99 -7.34
N ALA A 133 0.66 8.17 -8.45
CA ALA A 133 1.28 8.33 -9.77
C ALA A 133 2.20 9.56 -9.84
N GLN A 134 1.76 10.69 -9.29
CA GLN A 134 2.58 11.91 -9.23
C GLN A 134 3.85 11.72 -8.40
N ALA A 135 3.78 10.97 -7.29
CA ALA A 135 4.94 10.69 -6.45
C ALA A 135 6.00 9.83 -7.16
N VAL A 136 5.58 8.94 -8.07
CA VAL A 136 6.48 8.11 -8.88
C VAL A 136 7.10 8.89 -10.05
N ASP A 137 6.36 9.84 -10.63
CA ASP A 137 6.82 10.62 -11.77
C ASP A 137 7.64 11.87 -11.37
N ALA A 138 7.72 12.20 -10.08
CA ALA A 138 8.54 13.30 -9.58
C ALA A 138 10.05 12.91 -9.59
N PRO A 139 10.94 13.75 -10.17
CA PRO A 139 12.38 13.49 -10.08
C PRO A 139 12.83 13.59 -8.62
N ALA A 140 13.57 12.57 -8.17
CA ALA A 140 14.20 12.51 -6.86
C ALA A 140 15.21 13.65 -6.62
#